data_AF-A0A3D5VEW7-F1
#
_entry.id   AF-A0A3D5VEW7-F1
#
_cell.length_a   1.000
_cell.length_b   1.000
_cell.length_c   1.000
_cell.angle_alpha   90.00
_cell.angle_beta   90.00
_cell.angle_gamma   90.00
#
_symmetry.space_group_name_H-M   'P 1'
#
loop_
_entity.id
_entity.type
_entity.pdbx_description
1 polymer ?
#
loop_
_entity_poly.entity_id
_entity_poly.type
_entity_poly.pdbx_seq_one_letter_code
_entity_poly.pdbx_strand_id
1 'polypeptide(L)' 'MGNKRLVQGNEACVEGALKAGARFFAGYPITPSTEIAELMAEKLPLVGG' A
#
# COMPACT_ATOMS: atom_id res chain seq x y z
N MET A 1 -12.42 -19.97 1.14
CA MET A 1 -13.33 -18.88 0.71
C MET A 1 -12.58 -17.56 0.88
N GLY A 2 -12.36 -16.78 -0.19
CA GLY A 2 -11.67 -15.49 -0.08
C GLY A 2 -12.52 -14.46 0.67
N ASN A 3 -11.95 -13.82 1.69
CA ASN A 3 -12.62 -12.75 2.43
C ASN A 3 -12.76 -11.51 1.53
N LYS A 4 -13.98 -11.16 1.13
CA LYS A 4 -14.25 -9.99 0.28
C LYS A 4 -14.32 -8.75 1.15
N ARG A 5 -13.46 -7.77 0.88
CA ARG A 5 -13.43 -6.48 1.57
C ARG A 5 -13.77 -5.37 0.57
N LEU A 6 -14.57 -4.39 0.99
CA LEU A 6 -14.67 -3.11 0.31
C LEU A 6 -13.48 -2.27 0.76
N VAL A 7 -12.62 -1.89 -0.18
CA VAL A 7 -11.40 -1.12 0.07
C VAL A 7 -11.28 -0.02 -0.98
N GLN A 8 -10.57 1.06 -0.62
CA GLN A 8 -10.23 2.12 -1.55
C GLN A 8 -9.13 1.63 -2.52
N GLY A 9 -9.06 2.21 -3.73
CA GLY A 9 -8.15 1.74 -4.79
C GLY A 9 -6.66 1.82 -4.45
N ASN A 10 -6.22 2.93 -3.85
CA ASN A 10 -4.87 3.11 -3.33
C ASN A 10 -4.55 2.06 -2.25
N GLU A 11 -5.49 1.78 -1.33
CA GLU A 11 -5.32 0.71 -0.33
C GLU A 11 -5.14 -0.66 -1.00
N ALA A 12 -5.94 -0.98 -2.01
CA ALA A 12 -5.82 -2.22 -2.76
C ALA A 12 -4.46 -2.35 -3.48
N CYS A 13 -3.95 -1.26 -4.07
CA CYS A 13 -2.63 -1.22 -4.69
C CYS A 13 -1.51 -1.47 -3.67
N VAL A 14 -1.57 -0.83 -2.50
CA VAL A 14 -0.57 -1.04 -1.43
C VAL A 14 -0.58 -2.48 -0.95
N GLU A 15 -1.76 -3.03 -0.64
CA GLU A 15 -1.93 -4.43 -0.26
C GLU A 15 -1.39 -5.40 -1.31
N GLY A 16 -1.64 -5.12 -2.60
CA GLY A 16 -1.11 -5.88 -3.71
C GLY A 16 0.42 -5.86 -3.77
N ALA A 17 1.02 -4.68 -3.67
CA ALA A 17 2.47 -4.52 -3.70
C ALA A 17 3.16 -5.21 -2.51
N LEU A 18 2.62 -5.06 -1.30
CA LEU A 18 3.18 -5.71 -0.10
C LEU A 18 3.09 -7.25 -0.20
N LYS A 19 1.94 -7.77 -0.68
CA LYS A 19 1.76 -9.20 -0.94
C LYS A 19 2.68 -9.73 -2.05
N ALA A 20 3.00 -8.90 -3.04
CA ALA A 20 3.97 -9.23 -4.08
C ALA A 20 5.44 -9.21 -3.59
N GLY A 21 5.69 -8.80 -2.34
CA GLY A 21 7.03 -8.80 -1.75
C GLY A 21 7.76 -7.46 -1.83
N ALA A 22 7.08 -6.34 -2.14
CA ALA A 22 7.71 -5.03 -2.09
C ALA A 22 8.21 -4.69 -0.68
N ARG A 23 9.45 -4.21 -0.57
CA ARG A 23 10.11 -3.80 0.69
C ARG A 23 10.72 -2.41 0.64
N PHE A 24 10.38 -1.65 -0.38
CA PHE A 24 10.83 -0.28 -0.55
C PHE A 24 9.76 0.48 -1.33
N PHE A 25 9.50 1.72 -0.95
CA PHE A 25 8.64 2.63 -1.68
C PHE A 25 9.31 4.00 -1.77
N ALA A 26 9.34 4.56 -2.97
CA ALA A 26 9.71 5.94 -3.22
C ALA A 26 8.55 6.60 -3.94
N GLY A 27 8.10 7.75 -3.43
CA GLY A 27 6.97 8.48 -3.98
C GLY A 27 7.07 9.96 -3.67
N TYR A 28 6.29 10.73 -4.42
CA TYR A 28 6.12 12.17 -4.22
C TYR A 28 4.62 12.45 -4.00
N PRO A 29 4.24 13.27 -3.01
CA PRO A 29 2.84 13.58 -2.75
C PRO A 29 2.17 14.24 -3.98
N ILE A 30 1.12 13.60 -4.50
CA ILE A 30 0.29 14.13 -5.58
C ILE A 30 -1.12 13.52 -5.54
N THR A 31 -2.15 14.37 -5.64
CA THR A 31 -3.55 13.93 -5.71
C THR A 31 -3.82 13.23 -7.06
N PRO A 32 -4.54 12.10 -7.10
CA PRO A 32 -5.25 11.42 -5.99
C PRO A 32 -4.48 10.25 -5.33
N SER A 33 -3.16 10.14 -5.54
CA SER A 33 -2.35 8.99 -5.08
C SER A 33 -1.58 9.21 -3.77
N THR A 34 -1.73 10.36 -3.12
CA THR A 34 -1.02 10.68 -1.86
C THR A 34 -1.19 9.59 -0.79
N GLU A 35 -2.38 9.00 -0.67
CA GLU A 35 -2.68 7.94 0.29
C GLU A 35 -1.80 6.68 0.11
N ILE A 36 -1.27 6.41 -1.10
CA ILE A 36 -0.33 5.31 -1.31
C ILE A 36 0.94 5.53 -0.48
N ALA A 37 1.47 6.76 -0.50
CA ALA A 37 2.68 7.07 0.24
C ALA A 37 2.45 7.00 1.75
N GLU A 38 1.30 7.47 2.23
CA GLU A 38 0.92 7.41 3.64
C GLU A 38 0.77 5.95 4.12
N LEU A 39 0.03 5.13 3.37
CA LEU A 39 -0.17 3.72 3.69
C LEU A 39 1.14 2.90 3.59
N MET A 40 2.02 3.22 2.64
CA MET A 40 3.33 2.58 2.54
C MET A 40 4.22 2.94 3.73
N ALA A 41 4.23 4.21 4.15
CA ALA A 41 4.97 4.64 5.33
C ALA A 41 4.48 3.94 6.61
N GLU A 42 3.19 3.65 6.72
CA GLU A 42 2.62 2.89 7.83
C GLU A 42 2.93 1.39 7.76
N LYS A 43 2.77 0.76 6.59
CA LYS A 43 2.74 -0.70 6.47
C LYS A 43 4.08 -1.35 6.14
N LEU A 44 4.98 -0.66 5.43
CA LEU A 44 6.29 -1.22 5.09
C LEU A 44 7.09 -1.66 6.32
N PRO A 45 7.19 -0.85 7.41
CA PRO A 45 7.98 -1.23 8.59
C PRO A 45 7.53 -2.55 9.23
N LEU A 46 6.25 -2.92 9.06
CA LEU A 46 5.68 -4.16 9.60
C LEU A 46 6.10 -5.41 8.82
N VAL A 47 6.62 -5.27 7.59
CA VAL A 47 7.03 -6.38 6.72
C VAL A 47 8.53 -6.44 6.45
N GLY A 48 9.33 -5.66 7.18
CA GLY A 48 10.78 -5.58 7.00
C GLY A 48 11.20 -4.76 5.78
N GLY A 49 10.39 -3.77 5.41
CA GLY A 49 10.70 -2.73 4.43
C GLY A 49 10.71 -1.36 5.08
#